data_AF-A0A0A6RNZ1-F1
#
_entry.id   AF-A0A0A6RNZ1-F1
#
_cell.length_a   1.000
_cell.length_b   1.000
_cell.length_c   1.000
_cell.angle_alpha   90.00
_cell.angle_beta   90.00
_cell.angle_gamma   90.00
#
_symmetry.space_group_name_H-M   'P 1'
#
loop_
_entity.id
_entity.type
_entity.pdbx_description
1 polymer ?
#
loop_
_entity_poly.entity_id
_entity_poly.type
_entity_poly.pdbx_seq_one_letter_code
_entity_poly.pdbx_strand_id
1 'polypeptide(L)'
;MRKQDIRTYTFSDDDRLFFDANIWLYIYGPLLSQQDVKFSSTYARALQKIRNAQSHLFIDALVLSEFINTYARLEYRQRFANTYPTFKRFRKSPDFKSVAQDIANNAKRIVRLCKRCDLPLLSLMDILDEYAQGTADYNDQLIAEICLANDFILVTHDADFSQFNHLNLLTANQRLLNAP
;
A
#
# COMPACT_ATOMS: atom_id res chain seq x y z
N MET A 1 20.05 2.31 -1.64
CA MET A 1 18.75 1.65 -1.48
C MET A 1 19.03 0.18 -1.29
N ARG A 2 18.38 -0.50 -0.35
CA ARG A 2 18.47 -1.95 -0.24
C ARG A 2 17.16 -2.57 -0.73
N LYS A 3 17.16 -3.06 -1.96
CA LYS A 3 16.01 -3.75 -2.58
C LYS A 3 16.18 -5.25 -2.43
N GLN A 4 15.19 -5.96 -1.90
CA GLN A 4 15.21 -7.41 -1.80
C GLN A 4 13.89 -8.02 -2.26
N ASP A 5 13.98 -9.24 -2.80
CA ASP A 5 12.80 -9.99 -3.21
C ASP A 5 12.07 -10.53 -1.97
N ILE A 6 10.81 -10.11 -1.80
CA ILE A 6 9.97 -10.53 -0.66
C ILE A 6 9.74 -12.05 -0.62
N ARG A 7 9.88 -12.74 -1.76
CA ARG A 7 9.66 -14.19 -1.86
C ARG A 7 10.75 -14.96 -1.12
N THR A 8 11.99 -14.46 -1.17
CA THR A 8 13.19 -15.10 -0.60
C THR A 8 13.68 -14.44 0.67
N TYR A 9 13.12 -13.29 1.05
CA TYR A 9 13.43 -12.62 2.31
C TYR A 9 13.08 -13.50 3.52
N THR A 10 14.00 -13.53 4.49
CA THR A 10 13.83 -14.19 5.79
C THR A 10 13.48 -13.13 6.82
N PHE A 11 12.23 -13.17 7.30
CA PHE A 11 11.73 -12.23 8.29
C PHE A 11 12.23 -12.56 9.69
N SER A 12 12.44 -11.54 10.52
CA SER A 12 12.71 -11.63 11.96
C SER A 12 11.77 -10.73 12.77
N ASP A 13 11.81 -10.86 14.10
CA ASP A 13 11.06 -10.03 15.05
C ASP A 13 11.57 -8.58 15.12
N ASP A 14 12.81 -8.34 14.72
CA ASP A 14 13.38 -7.00 14.58
C ASP A 14 12.82 -6.22 13.37
N ASP A 15 12.24 -6.91 12.38
CA ASP A 15 11.75 -6.25 11.17
C ASP A 15 10.60 -5.28 11.46
N ARG A 16 10.74 -4.05 10.97
CA ARG A 16 9.74 -2.99 11.04
C ARG A 16 9.24 -2.70 9.64
N LEU A 17 8.08 -3.24 9.29
CA LEU A 17 7.55 -3.27 7.94
C LEU A 17 6.44 -2.24 7.77
N PHE A 18 6.51 -1.45 6.71
CA PHE A 18 5.46 -0.50 6.33
C PHE A 18 4.91 -0.91 4.97
N PHE A 19 3.64 -1.28 4.92
CA PHE A 19 2.99 -1.75 3.70
C PHE A 19 2.33 -0.58 2.99
N ASP A 20 2.67 -0.40 1.71
CA ASP A 20 1.97 0.47 0.79
C ASP A 20 0.53 -0.01 0.54
N ALA A 21 -0.37 0.88 0.13
CA ALA A 21 -1.77 0.61 -0.16
C ALA A 21 -1.94 -0.46 -1.23
N ASN A 22 -1.08 -0.50 -2.27
CA ASN A 22 -1.14 -1.52 -3.31
C ASN A 22 -0.95 -2.94 -2.77
N ILE A 23 -0.16 -3.13 -1.71
CA ILE A 23 0.03 -4.43 -1.08
C ILE A 23 -1.23 -4.86 -0.34
N TRP A 24 -1.86 -3.94 0.38
CA TRP A 24 -3.14 -4.21 1.03
C TRP A 24 -4.24 -4.52 0.02
N LEU A 25 -4.24 -3.87 -1.14
CA LEU A 25 -5.16 -4.18 -2.24
C LEU A 25 -4.89 -5.57 -2.83
N TYR A 26 -3.65 -6.03 -2.95
CA TYR A 26 -3.38 -7.41 -3.35
C TYR A 26 -3.87 -8.44 -2.32
N ILE A 27 -3.80 -8.13 -1.03
CA ILE A 27 -4.17 -9.07 0.04
C ILE A 27 -5.68 -9.10 0.28
N TYR A 28 -6.32 -7.93 0.31
CA TYR A 28 -7.72 -7.78 0.74
C TYR A 28 -8.63 -7.18 -0.34
N GLY A 29 -8.06 -6.63 -1.41
CA GLY A 29 -8.78 -5.92 -2.47
C GLY A 29 -9.38 -6.81 -3.57
N PRO A 30 -10.18 -6.24 -4.48
CA PRO A 30 -10.68 -6.94 -5.66
C PRO A 30 -9.52 -7.23 -6.61
N LEU A 31 -9.45 -8.47 -7.12
CA LEU A 31 -8.42 -8.91 -8.06
C LEU A 31 -8.96 -8.85 -9.48
N LEU A 32 -8.28 -8.13 -10.38
CA LEU A 32 -8.81 -7.82 -11.72
C LEU A 32 -8.30 -8.76 -12.80
N SER A 33 -7.15 -9.38 -12.55
CA SER A 33 -6.43 -10.18 -13.53
C SER A 33 -5.81 -11.43 -12.90
N GLN A 34 -5.47 -12.42 -13.74
CA GLN A 34 -4.72 -13.58 -13.29
C GLN A 34 -3.35 -13.20 -12.71
N GLN A 35 -2.76 -12.10 -13.17
CA GLN A 35 -1.51 -11.58 -12.62
C GLN A 35 -1.71 -11.08 -11.19
N ASP A 36 -2.80 -10.37 -10.91
CA ASP A 36 -3.14 -9.93 -9.55
C ASP A 36 -3.35 -11.10 -8.60
N VAL A 37 -3.93 -12.21 -9.08
CA VAL A 37 -4.06 -13.45 -8.28
C VAL A 37 -2.71 -14.02 -7.87
N LYS A 38 -1.71 -13.99 -8.75
CA LYS A 38 -0.34 -14.44 -8.45
C LYS A 38 0.33 -13.54 -7.42
N PHE A 39 0.19 -12.22 -7.56
CA PHE A 39 0.75 -11.25 -6.61
C PHE A 39 0.02 -11.29 -5.27
N SER A 40 -1.30 -11.41 -5.26
CA SER A 40 -2.11 -11.66 -4.07
C SER A 40 -1.61 -12.87 -3.28
N SER A 41 -1.42 -14.01 -3.96
CA SER A 41 -0.87 -15.22 -3.34
C SER A 41 0.53 -15.01 -2.76
N THR A 42 1.36 -14.22 -3.45
CA THR A 42 2.73 -13.90 -3.01
C THR A 42 2.71 -13.05 -1.74
N TYR A 43 1.95 -11.96 -1.73
CA TYR A 43 1.89 -11.03 -0.60
C TYR A 43 1.11 -11.59 0.59
N ALA A 44 0.08 -12.41 0.36
CA ALA A 44 -0.60 -13.14 1.42
C ALA A 44 0.35 -14.13 2.13
N ARG A 45 1.20 -14.83 1.37
CA ARG A 45 2.24 -15.72 1.94
C ARG A 45 3.31 -14.93 2.70
N ALA A 46 3.73 -13.78 2.17
CA ALA A 46 4.65 -12.90 2.88
C ALA A 46 4.06 -12.43 4.21
N LEU A 47 2.81 -11.95 4.22
CA LEU A 47 2.11 -11.57 5.45
C LEU A 47 2.02 -12.71 6.47
N GLN A 48 1.81 -13.96 6.01
CA GLN A 48 1.85 -15.12 6.89
C GLN A 48 3.25 -15.31 7.52
N LYS A 49 4.32 -15.22 6.72
CA LYS A 49 5.70 -15.35 7.22
C LYS A 49 6.03 -14.25 8.23
N ILE A 50 5.68 -13.00 7.94
CA ILE A 50 5.84 -11.82 8.82
C ILE A 50 5.18 -12.08 10.18
N ARG A 51 3.93 -12.57 10.18
CA ARG A 51 3.21 -12.88 11.42
C ARG A 51 3.86 -14.01 12.22
N ASN A 52 4.33 -15.05 11.52
CA ASN A 52 5.01 -16.19 12.15
C ASN A 52 6.36 -15.78 12.76
N ALA A 53 7.08 -14.87 12.10
CA ALA A 53 8.33 -14.30 12.59
C ALA A 53 8.13 -13.24 13.70
N GLN A 54 6.88 -12.90 14.04
CA GLN A 54 6.54 -11.86 15.01
C GLN A 54 7.07 -10.46 14.63
N SER A 55 7.33 -10.22 13.34
CA SER A 55 7.75 -8.92 12.83
C SER A 55 6.69 -7.84 13.09
N HIS A 56 7.12 -6.59 13.09
CA HIS A 56 6.29 -5.44 13.38
C HIS A 56 5.73 -4.82 12.10
N LEU A 57 4.41 -4.81 11.95
CA LEU A 57 3.73 -4.10 10.86
C LEU A 57 3.28 -2.72 11.31
N PHE A 58 3.45 -1.72 10.46
CA PHE A 58 3.04 -0.34 10.69
C PHE A 58 2.08 0.14 9.61
N ILE A 59 1.20 1.08 9.99
CA ILE A 59 0.28 1.74 9.07
C ILE A 59 0.01 3.17 9.55
N ASP A 60 -0.22 4.06 8.60
CA ASP A 60 -0.63 5.43 8.84
C ASP A 60 -2.02 5.73 8.23
N ALA A 61 -2.50 6.95 8.42
CA ALA A 61 -3.80 7.36 7.87
C ALA A 61 -3.77 7.53 6.34
N LEU A 62 -2.63 7.89 5.75
CA LEU A 62 -2.49 8.09 4.31
C LEU A 62 -2.72 6.79 3.55
N VAL A 63 -1.97 5.74 3.87
CA VAL A 63 -2.09 4.41 3.26
C VAL A 63 -3.50 3.85 3.46
N LEU A 64 -4.07 3.99 4.65
CA LEU A 64 -5.42 3.50 4.92
C LEU A 64 -6.47 4.24 4.07
N SER A 65 -6.32 5.55 3.89
CA SER A 65 -7.23 6.35 3.08
C SER A 65 -7.15 5.95 1.60
N GLU A 66 -5.95 5.69 1.12
CA GLU A 66 -5.71 5.26 -0.26
C GLU A 66 -6.27 3.87 -0.51
N PHE A 67 -6.02 2.91 0.38
CA PHE A 67 -6.64 1.57 0.33
C PHE A 67 -8.16 1.66 0.20
N ILE A 68 -8.82 2.44 1.07
CA ILE A 68 -10.28 2.60 1.08
C ILE A 68 -10.79 3.21 -0.23
N ASN A 69 -10.19 4.31 -0.68
CA ASN A 69 -10.64 5.02 -1.88
C ASN A 69 -10.36 4.21 -3.15
N THR A 70 -9.20 3.56 -3.24
CA THR A 70 -8.83 2.75 -4.40
C THR A 70 -9.69 1.49 -4.47
N TYR A 71 -9.92 0.79 -3.37
CA TYR A 71 -10.85 -0.35 -3.32
C TYR A 71 -12.25 0.07 -3.83
N ALA A 72 -12.80 1.15 -3.30
CA ALA A 72 -14.13 1.64 -3.72
C ALA A 72 -14.18 1.97 -5.22
N ARG A 73 -13.11 2.54 -5.77
CA ARG A 73 -13.01 2.85 -7.21
C ARG A 73 -12.88 1.59 -8.06
N LEU A 74 -12.17 0.57 -7.59
CA LEU A 74 -12.07 -0.71 -8.28
C LEU A 74 -13.42 -1.41 -8.35
N GLU A 75 -14.17 -1.47 -7.24
CA GLU A 75 -15.53 -2.01 -7.22
C GLU A 75 -16.45 -1.25 -8.17
N TYR A 76 -16.40 0.10 -8.12
CA TYR A 76 -17.18 0.94 -9.02
C TYR A 76 -16.89 0.61 -10.49
N ARG A 77 -15.62 0.62 -10.89
CA ARG A 77 -15.20 0.39 -12.28
C ARG A 77 -15.62 -0.98 -12.79
N GLN A 78 -15.52 -2.02 -11.97
CA GLN A 78 -15.80 -3.38 -12.38
C GLN A 78 -17.29 -3.70 -12.44
N ARG A 79 -18.06 -3.24 -11.45
CA ARG A 79 -19.43 -3.75 -11.22
C ARG A 79 -20.51 -2.72 -11.45
N PHE A 80 -20.20 -1.43 -11.32
CA PHE A 80 -21.21 -0.39 -11.17
C PHE A 80 -21.08 0.76 -12.18
N ALA A 81 -20.03 0.80 -12.99
CA ALA A 81 -19.79 1.86 -13.98
C ALA A 81 -20.89 1.93 -15.06
N ASN A 82 -21.52 0.79 -15.39
CA ASN A 82 -22.66 0.73 -16.31
C ASN A 82 -24.00 1.11 -15.65
N THR A 83 -24.06 1.07 -14.31
CA THR A 83 -25.28 1.38 -13.54
C THR A 83 -25.31 2.84 -13.09
N TYR A 84 -24.15 3.37 -12.69
CA TYR A 84 -24.00 4.74 -12.21
C TYR A 84 -22.99 5.48 -13.09
N PRO A 85 -23.37 6.62 -13.69
CA PRO A 85 -22.50 7.29 -14.66
C PRO A 85 -21.28 7.95 -14.02
N THR A 86 -21.26 8.12 -12.69
CA THR A 86 -20.10 8.66 -11.97
C THR A 86 -19.90 7.92 -10.65
N PHE A 87 -18.64 7.83 -10.22
CA PHE A 87 -18.27 7.32 -8.91
C PHE A 87 -18.98 8.07 -7.77
N LYS A 88 -19.19 9.39 -7.94
CA LYS A 88 -19.90 10.22 -6.96
C LYS A 88 -21.37 9.81 -6.81
N ARG A 89 -22.05 9.43 -7.90
CA ARG A 89 -23.44 8.92 -7.84
C ARG A 89 -23.49 7.54 -7.21
N PHE A 90 -22.56 6.65 -7.57
CA PHE A 90 -22.41 5.35 -6.93
C PHE A 90 -22.23 5.48 -5.41
N ARG A 91 -21.30 6.31 -4.92
CA ARG A 91 -21.10 6.51 -3.46
C ARG A 91 -22.32 7.02 -2.69
N LYS A 92 -23.29 7.62 -3.38
CA LYS A 92 -24.54 8.10 -2.78
C LYS A 92 -25.69 7.10 -2.94
N SER A 93 -25.46 5.98 -3.60
CA SER A 93 -26.49 4.98 -3.86
C SER A 93 -26.59 3.96 -2.72
N PRO A 94 -27.73 3.24 -2.62
CA PRO A 94 -27.86 2.13 -1.69
C PRO A 94 -26.83 1.01 -1.94
N ASP A 95 -26.45 0.75 -3.19
CA ASP A 95 -25.48 -0.29 -3.55
C ASP A 95 -24.10 -0.06 -2.96
N PHE A 96 -23.71 1.20 -2.73
CA PHE A 96 -22.43 1.49 -2.09
C PHE A 96 -22.37 1.04 -0.63
N LYS A 97 -23.51 0.86 0.06
CA LYS A 97 -23.53 0.49 1.47
C LYS A 97 -22.87 -0.88 1.71
N SER A 98 -23.16 -1.87 0.86
CA SER A 98 -22.54 -3.20 0.97
C SER A 98 -21.03 -3.13 0.69
N VAL A 99 -20.65 -2.43 -0.38
CA VAL A 99 -19.23 -2.21 -0.72
C VAL A 99 -18.47 -1.49 0.40
N ALA A 100 -19.05 -0.44 0.98
CA ALA A 100 -18.45 0.29 2.10
C ALA A 100 -18.31 -0.60 3.35
N GLN A 101 -19.27 -1.48 3.61
CA GLN A 101 -19.18 -2.42 4.73
C GLN A 101 -18.05 -3.45 4.53
N ASP A 102 -17.88 -3.96 3.32
CA ASP A 102 -16.81 -4.89 2.98
C ASP A 102 -15.43 -4.21 3.10
N ILE A 103 -15.30 -2.99 2.56
CA ILE A 103 -14.09 -2.16 2.72
C ILE A 103 -13.79 -1.93 4.20
N ALA A 104 -14.78 -1.53 4.99
CA ALA A 104 -14.61 -1.26 6.41
C ALA A 104 -14.19 -2.51 7.20
N ASN A 105 -14.72 -3.68 6.83
CA ASN A 105 -14.35 -4.96 7.44
C ASN A 105 -12.88 -5.31 7.15
N ASN A 106 -12.43 -5.11 5.91
CA ASN A 106 -11.02 -5.33 5.54
C ASN A 106 -10.08 -4.29 6.17
N ALA A 107 -10.45 -3.01 6.15
CA ALA A 107 -9.70 -1.94 6.82
C ALA A 107 -9.53 -2.21 8.33
N LYS A 108 -10.58 -2.69 9.02
CA LYS A 108 -10.48 -3.10 10.43
C LYS A 108 -9.52 -4.28 10.65
N ARG A 109 -9.43 -5.22 9.71
CA ARG A 109 -8.46 -6.32 9.78
C ARG A 109 -7.04 -5.78 9.66
N ILE A 110 -6.78 -4.90 8.70
CA ILE A 110 -5.48 -4.24 8.51
C ILE A 110 -5.07 -3.49 9.79
N VAL A 111 -5.93 -2.60 10.30
CA VAL A 111 -5.62 -1.80 11.49
C VAL A 111 -5.36 -2.67 12.73
N ARG A 112 -5.99 -3.84 12.86
CA ARG A 112 -5.72 -4.78 13.96
C ARG A 112 -4.38 -5.51 13.83
N LEU A 113 -3.85 -5.65 12.62
CA LEU A 113 -2.55 -6.29 12.36
C LEU A 113 -1.38 -5.32 12.56
N CYS A 114 -1.63 -4.02 12.43
CA CYS A 114 -0.59 -3.00 12.39
C CYS A 114 -0.54 -2.17 13.68
N LYS A 115 0.66 -1.72 14.04
CA LYS A 115 0.88 -0.60 14.94
C LYS A 115 0.61 0.69 14.16
N ARG A 116 -0.12 1.63 14.74
CA ARG A 116 -0.32 2.94 14.11
C ARG A 116 0.96 3.77 14.23
N CYS A 117 1.34 4.43 13.16
CA CYS A 117 2.34 5.49 13.15
C CYS A 117 1.72 6.79 12.62
N ASP A 118 2.25 7.90 13.07
CA ASP A 118 1.86 9.23 12.61
C ASP A 118 2.91 9.76 11.63
N LEU A 119 2.51 10.76 10.84
CA LEU A 119 3.42 11.46 9.94
C LEU A 119 4.51 12.14 10.78
N PRO A 120 5.80 12.00 10.42
CA PRO A 120 6.85 12.73 11.12
C PRO A 120 6.68 14.25 10.97
N LEU A 121 7.36 15.02 11.82
CA LEU A 121 7.43 16.46 11.67
C LEU A 121 8.27 16.78 10.43
N LEU A 122 7.58 17.10 9.32
CA LEU A 122 8.16 17.38 8.01
C LEU A 122 7.88 18.83 7.60
N SER A 123 8.77 19.42 6.81
CA SER A 123 8.48 20.67 6.10
C SER A 123 7.61 20.35 4.89
N LEU A 124 6.32 20.71 4.96
CA LEU A 124 5.41 20.56 3.82
C LEU A 124 5.86 21.41 2.62
N MET A 125 6.58 22.51 2.86
CA MET A 125 7.11 23.34 1.79
C MET A 125 8.19 22.60 1.00
N ASP A 126 9.10 21.91 1.69
CA ASP A 126 10.20 21.19 1.05
C ASP A 126 9.66 20.04 0.19
N ILE A 127 8.67 19.30 0.71
CA ILE A 127 7.96 18.24 -0.03
C ILE A 127 7.25 18.82 -1.27
N LEU A 128 6.64 20.00 -1.15
CA LEU A 128 5.99 20.64 -2.30
C LEU A 128 6.99 21.11 -3.35
N ASP A 129 8.15 21.61 -2.93
CA ASP A 129 9.24 22.01 -3.83
C ASP A 129 9.84 20.80 -4.58
N GLU A 130 9.95 19.65 -3.91
CA GLU A 130 10.32 18.37 -4.53
C GLU A 130 9.23 17.86 -5.48
N TYR A 131 7.97 17.85 -5.05
CA TYR A 131 6.82 17.50 -5.89
C TYR A 131 6.75 18.36 -7.17
N ALA A 132 7.08 19.65 -7.08
CA ALA A 132 7.09 20.55 -8.24
C ALA A 132 8.08 20.12 -9.34
N GLN A 133 9.07 19.26 -9.03
CA GLN A 133 9.97 18.69 -10.04
C GLN A 133 9.29 17.61 -10.90
N GLY A 134 8.13 17.09 -10.49
CA GLY A 134 7.33 16.14 -11.26
C GLY A 134 7.92 14.73 -11.35
N THR A 135 8.85 14.38 -10.45
CA THR A 135 9.52 13.06 -10.45
C THR A 135 8.78 12.02 -9.62
N ALA A 136 8.08 12.44 -8.56
CA ALA A 136 7.36 11.56 -7.64
C ALA A 136 5.95 12.07 -7.33
N ASP A 137 5.02 11.16 -7.04
CA ASP A 137 3.74 11.56 -6.45
C ASP A 137 3.94 12.10 -5.03
N TYR A 138 3.05 13.00 -4.61
CA TYR A 138 3.09 13.59 -3.28
C TYR A 138 2.96 12.54 -2.18
N ASN A 139 2.09 11.54 -2.35
CA ASN A 139 1.91 10.49 -1.35
C ASN A 139 3.15 9.60 -1.24
N ASP A 140 3.81 9.29 -2.36
CA ASP A 140 5.02 8.47 -2.37
C ASP A 140 6.15 9.16 -1.59
N GLN A 141 6.28 10.48 -1.73
CA GLN A 141 7.24 11.28 -0.94
C GLN A 141 6.93 11.20 0.56
N LEU A 142 5.66 11.37 0.95
CA LEU A 142 5.27 11.24 2.35
C LEU A 142 5.53 9.83 2.92
N ILE A 143 5.25 8.79 2.14
CA ILE A 143 5.53 7.40 2.52
C ILE A 143 7.03 7.18 2.68
N ALA A 144 7.84 7.69 1.75
CA ALA A 144 9.30 7.61 1.83
C ALA A 144 9.81 8.27 3.11
N GLU A 145 9.34 9.48 3.43
CA GLU A 145 9.70 10.20 4.65
C GLU A 145 9.27 9.46 5.94
N ILE A 146 8.06 8.89 5.98
CA ILE A 146 7.60 8.05 7.09
C ILE A 146 8.57 6.87 7.28
N CYS A 147 8.93 6.19 6.20
CA CYS A 147 9.82 5.04 6.26
C CYS A 147 11.22 5.42 6.72
N LEU A 148 11.79 6.50 6.20
CA LEU A 148 13.12 6.99 6.59
C LEU A 148 13.17 7.40 8.06
N ALA A 149 12.20 8.19 8.53
CA ALA A 149 12.18 8.71 9.89
C ALA A 149 12.02 7.60 10.95
N ASN A 150 11.46 6.45 10.60
CA ASN A 150 11.14 5.36 11.54
C ASN A 150 11.96 4.09 11.32
N ASP A 151 12.93 4.12 10.40
CA ASP A 151 13.72 2.99 9.92
C ASP A 151 12.82 1.80 9.54
N PHE A 152 11.81 2.08 8.71
CA PHE A 152 10.92 1.06 8.19
C PHE A 152 11.42 0.48 6.87
N ILE A 153 11.20 -0.81 6.72
CA ILE A 153 11.31 -1.53 5.46
C ILE A 153 9.97 -1.36 4.73
N LEU A 154 9.99 -0.60 3.63
CA LEU A 154 8.84 -0.40 2.76
C LEU A 154 8.52 -1.70 2.01
N VAL A 155 7.26 -2.11 2.02
CA VAL A 155 6.76 -3.18 1.15
C VAL A 155 5.81 -2.58 0.15
N THR A 156 6.20 -2.61 -1.13
CA THR A 156 5.44 -2.02 -2.23
C THR A 156 5.57 -2.84 -3.51
N HIS A 157 4.58 -2.76 -4.39
CA HIS A 157 4.67 -3.26 -5.75
C HIS A 157 4.81 -2.13 -6.78
N ASP A 158 4.87 -0.86 -6.36
CA ASP A 158 4.99 0.27 -7.26
C ASP A 158 6.44 0.51 -7.69
N ALA A 159 6.65 0.59 -9.00
CA ALA A 159 7.99 0.79 -9.56
C ALA A 159 8.49 2.22 -9.37
N ASP A 160 7.59 3.17 -9.11
CA ASP A 160 7.95 4.59 -8.96
C ASP A 160 8.75 4.83 -7.67
N PHE A 161 8.69 3.93 -6.68
CA PHE A 161 9.59 3.97 -5.52
C PHE A 161 11.07 3.71 -5.85
N SER A 162 11.40 3.28 -7.08
CA SER A 162 12.79 3.09 -7.51
C SER A 162 13.63 4.37 -7.44
N GLN A 163 13.00 5.55 -7.47
CA GLN A 163 13.69 6.84 -7.37
C GLN A 163 14.23 7.15 -5.96
N PHE A 164 13.68 6.53 -4.91
CA PHE A 164 14.07 6.81 -3.53
C PHE A 164 15.25 5.95 -3.10
N ASN A 165 16.46 6.46 -3.37
CA ASN A 165 17.70 5.72 -3.16
C ASN A 165 18.04 5.44 -1.68
N HIS A 166 17.29 5.99 -0.73
CA HIS A 166 17.59 5.86 0.70
C HIS A 166 16.71 4.81 1.42
N LEU A 167 15.74 4.22 0.72
CA LEU A 167 14.81 3.26 1.33
C LEU A 167 15.38 1.83 1.43
N ASN A 168 14.90 1.12 2.44
CA ASN A 168 14.93 -0.34 2.51
C ASN A 168 13.60 -0.85 1.96
N LEU A 169 13.63 -1.76 0.98
CA LEU A 169 12.44 -2.13 0.21
C LEU A 169 12.34 -3.64 -0.03
N LEU A 170 11.16 -4.20 0.23
CA LEU A 170 10.77 -5.55 -0.17
C LEU A 170 9.69 -5.51 -1.24
N THR A 171 9.86 -6.31 -2.30
CA THR A 171 8.88 -6.37 -3.38
C THR A 171 8.90 -7.72 -4.10
N ALA A 172 7.79 -8.04 -4.77
CA ALA A 172 7.76 -9.08 -5.80
C ALA A 172 7.88 -8.52 -7.23
N ASN A 173 7.88 -7.19 -7.39
CA ASN A 173 7.95 -6.52 -8.70
C ASN A 173 9.36 -6.61 -9.28
N GLN A 174 9.50 -7.33 -10.40
CA GLN A 174 10.80 -7.49 -11.08
C GLN A 174 11.34 -6.19 -11.67
N ARG A 175 10.47 -5.26 -12.08
CA ARG A 175 10.92 -3.96 -12.61
C ARG A 175 11.61 -3.16 -11.51
N LEU A 176 11.05 -3.16 -10.31
CA LEU A 176 11.63 -2.46 -9.17
C LEU A 176 12.93 -3.11 -8.70
N LEU A 177 12.99 -4.44 -8.63
CA LEU A 177 14.22 -5.17 -8.25
C LEU A 177 15.38 -4.92 -9.23
N ASN A 178 15.08 -4.77 -10.52
CA ASN A 178 16.07 -4.56 -11.57
C ASN A 178 16.28 -3.08 -11.94
N ALA A 179 15.54 -2.17 -11.32
CA ALA A 179 15.77 -0.74 -11.50
C ALA A 179 17.20 -0.40 -11.04
N PRO A 180 17.85 0.61 -11.64
CA PRO A 180 19.15 1.09 -11.18
C PRO A 180 19.13 1.56 -9.72
#